data_AF-A0A354U733-F1
#
_entry.id   AF-A0A354U733-F1
#
_cell.length_a   1.000
_cell.length_b   1.000
_cell.length_c   1.000
_cell.angle_alpha   90.00
_cell.angle_beta   90.00
_cell.angle_gamma   90.00
#
_symmetry.space_group_name_H-M   'P 1'
#
loop_
_entity.id
_entity.type
_entity.pdbx_description
1 polymer ?
#
loop_
_entity_poly.entity_id
_entity_poly.type
_entity_poly.pdbx_seq_one_letter_code
_entity_poly.pdbx_strand_id
1 'polypeptide(L)'
;GICLGMQMMLESSEEAPGVEGIGIFKGAVRRFPDDRGEKVPHMGWNQIEHDGTNPFLAGVPSGSHVYFVHSYYADPVDRSVVAAECDYIFKFAAALGKGNVFASQFHPEKSQKRGLAILENFVKKCNSGEK
;
A
#
# COMPACT_ATOMS: atom_id res chain seq x y z
N GLY A 1 -1.21 8.06 -2.35
CA GLY A 1 -2.49 7.41 -2.69
C GLY A 1 -2.94 6.52 -1.54
N ILE A 2 -4.26 6.34 -1.35
CA ILE A 2 -4.82 5.48 -0.28
C ILE A 2 -5.77 4.46 -0.91
N CYS A 3 -5.59 3.18 -0.60
CA CYS A 3 -6.39 2.05 -1.09
C CYS A 3 -6.52 2.05 -2.63
N LEU A 4 -7.70 2.34 -3.18
CA LEU A 4 -7.89 2.49 -4.62
C LEU A 4 -6.92 3.52 -5.22
N GLY A 5 -6.61 4.59 -4.49
CA GLY A 5 -5.63 5.58 -4.94
C GLY A 5 -4.19 5.07 -4.99
N MET A 6 -3.84 3.96 -4.34
CA MET A 6 -2.58 3.24 -4.59
C MET A 6 -2.69 2.38 -5.84
N GLN A 7 -3.80 1.65 -6.00
CA GLN A 7 -4.05 0.75 -7.13
C GLN A 7 -4.06 1.49 -8.47
N MET A 8 -4.67 2.69 -8.51
CA MET A 8 -4.65 3.56 -9.69
C MET A 8 -3.25 4.03 -10.10
N MET A 9 -2.22 3.89 -9.25
CA MET A 9 -0.85 4.25 -9.62
C MET A 9 -0.15 3.18 -10.46
N LEU A 10 -0.70 1.97 -10.56
CA LEU A 10 -0.22 0.92 -11.45
C LEU A 10 -0.82 1.09 -12.86
N GLU A 11 -0.39 0.28 -13.82
CA GLU A 11 -0.77 0.43 -15.23
C GLU A 11 -2.15 -0.17 -15.54
N SER A 12 -2.58 -1.21 -14.82
CA SER A 12 -3.85 -1.90 -15.07
C SER A 12 -4.43 -2.56 -13.82
N SER A 13 -5.72 -2.92 -13.88
CA SER A 13 -6.41 -3.64 -12.81
C SER A 13 -7.34 -4.72 -13.36
N GLU A 14 -7.29 -5.92 -12.77
CA GLU A 14 -8.26 -6.99 -13.02
C GLU A 14 -9.68 -6.60 -12.58
N GLU A 15 -9.84 -5.62 -11.67
CA GLU A 15 -11.15 -5.10 -11.26
C GLU A 15 -11.84 -4.28 -12.37
N ALA A 16 -11.05 -3.66 -13.26
CA ALA A 16 -11.53 -2.82 -14.35
C ALA A 16 -10.78 -3.15 -15.66
N PRO A 17 -11.06 -4.31 -16.28
CA PRO A 17 -10.36 -4.73 -17.50
C PRO A 17 -10.49 -3.69 -18.63
N GLY A 18 -9.37 -3.36 -19.26
CA GLY A 18 -9.33 -2.38 -20.37
C GLY A 18 -9.27 -0.91 -19.93
N VAL A 19 -9.30 -0.62 -18.63
CA VAL A 19 -9.08 0.73 -18.11
C VAL A 19 -7.62 0.89 -17.69
N GLU A 20 -6.95 1.88 -18.26
CA GLU A 20 -5.57 2.22 -17.91
C GLU A 20 -5.51 2.97 -16.58
N GLY A 21 -4.55 2.62 -15.73
CA GLY A 21 -4.20 3.40 -14.56
C GLY A 21 -3.24 4.55 -14.89
N ILE A 22 -2.83 5.31 -13.88
CA ILE A 22 -1.92 6.45 -14.03
C ILE A 22 -0.52 5.99 -14.47
N GLY A 23 -0.13 4.75 -14.15
CA GLY A 23 1.14 4.17 -14.59
C GLY A 23 2.38 4.81 -13.96
N ILE A 24 2.29 5.32 -12.73
CA ILE A 24 3.45 5.81 -11.96
C ILE A 24 4.40 4.63 -11.65
N PHE A 25 3.84 3.46 -11.36
CA PHE A 25 4.58 2.23 -11.12
C PHE A 25 4.19 1.18 -12.16
N LYS A 26 5.18 0.46 -12.71
CA LYS A 26 4.92 -0.66 -13.62
C LYS A 26 4.31 -1.84 -12.88
N GLY A 27 3.32 -2.49 -13.49
CA GLY A 27 2.65 -3.67 -12.93
C GLY A 27 1.13 -3.60 -12.97
N ALA A 28 0.49 -4.53 -12.28
CA ALA A 28 -0.94 -4.70 -12.33
C ALA A 28 -1.55 -4.86 -10.93
N VAL A 29 -2.82 -4.54 -10.82
CA VAL A 29 -3.65 -4.83 -9.66
C VAL A 29 -4.40 -6.13 -9.91
N ARG A 30 -4.21 -7.12 -9.04
CA ARG A 30 -4.72 -8.48 -9.21
C ARG A 30 -5.69 -8.86 -8.11
N ARG A 31 -6.65 -9.72 -8.40
CA ARG A 31 -7.58 -10.23 -7.39
C ARG A 31 -6.89 -11.27 -6.52
N PHE A 32 -7.12 -11.24 -5.21
CA PHE A 32 -6.76 -12.38 -4.37
C PHE A 32 -7.54 -13.63 -4.81
N PRO A 33 -6.91 -14.82 -4.80
CA PRO A 33 -7.63 -16.06 -5.05
C PRO A 33 -8.62 -16.32 -3.91
N ASP A 34 -9.79 -16.88 -4.23
CA ASP A 34 -10.86 -17.21 -3.28
C ASP A 34 -10.93 -18.70 -2.92
N ASP A 35 -9.95 -19.49 -3.38
CA ASP A 35 -9.88 -20.95 -3.22
C ASP A 35 -8.86 -21.44 -2.17
N ARG A 36 -8.24 -20.52 -1.42
CA ARG A 36 -7.15 -20.82 -0.46
C ARG A 36 -7.57 -20.93 1.01
N GLY A 37 -8.83 -20.65 1.32
CA GLY A 37 -9.41 -20.80 2.66
C GLY A 37 -9.56 -19.50 3.44
N GLU A 38 -8.78 -18.47 3.12
CA GLU A 38 -8.98 -17.10 3.61
C GLU A 38 -10.19 -16.43 2.92
N LYS A 39 -10.78 -15.45 3.60
CA LYS A 39 -11.94 -14.73 3.08
C LYS A 39 -11.50 -13.57 2.18
N VAL A 40 -12.12 -13.44 1.02
CA VAL A 40 -11.96 -12.26 0.16
C VAL A 40 -13.25 -11.43 0.26
N PRO A 41 -13.20 -10.13 0.64
CA PRO A 41 -12.02 -9.26 0.77
C PRO A 41 -11.15 -9.53 2.01
N HIS A 42 -9.85 -9.24 1.88
CA HIS A 42 -8.96 -9.01 3.02
C HIS A 42 -9.48 -7.80 3.80
N MET A 43 -10.06 -8.05 4.98
CA MET A 43 -10.73 -7.04 5.79
C MET A 43 -10.35 -7.19 7.26
N GLY A 44 -9.93 -6.09 7.87
CA GLY A 44 -9.60 -6.02 9.29
C GLY A 44 -8.20 -5.50 9.55
N TRP A 45 -7.73 -5.72 10.77
CA TRP A 45 -6.40 -5.32 11.20
C TRP A 45 -5.39 -6.39 10.82
N ASN A 46 -4.31 -5.99 10.13
CA ASN A 46 -3.21 -6.89 9.78
C ASN A 46 -1.87 -6.15 9.88
N GLN A 47 -0.77 -6.89 9.96
CA GLN A 47 0.57 -6.36 10.16
C GLN A 47 1.21 -5.93 8.85
N ILE A 48 1.96 -4.83 8.90
CA ILE A 48 2.87 -4.44 7.83
C ILE A 48 4.32 -4.67 8.26
N GLU A 49 5.12 -5.20 7.35
CA GLU A 49 6.56 -5.40 7.51
C GLU A 49 7.32 -4.48 6.55
N HIS A 50 8.39 -3.85 7.03
CA HIS A 50 9.24 -2.98 6.23
C HIS A 50 10.66 -2.89 6.81
N ASP A 51 11.63 -2.51 5.98
CA ASP A 51 13.04 -2.36 6.39
C ASP A 51 13.34 -1.06 7.15
N GLY A 52 12.35 -0.15 7.23
CA GLY A 52 12.47 1.13 7.93
C GLY A 52 13.21 2.21 7.15
N THR A 53 13.51 1.98 5.86
CA THR A 53 14.20 2.96 5.01
C THR A 53 13.25 4.01 4.43
N ASN A 54 11.97 3.68 4.26
CA ASN A 54 11.00 4.59 3.67
C ASN A 54 10.61 5.71 4.67
N PRO A 55 10.85 6.99 4.35
CA PRO A 55 10.65 8.09 5.29
C PRO A 55 9.18 8.34 5.65
N PHE A 56 8.22 7.88 4.83
CA PHE A 56 6.80 8.00 5.15
C PHE A 56 6.37 7.04 6.28
N LEU A 57 7.16 6.00 6.54
CA LEU A 57 6.96 5.02 7.62
C LEU A 57 7.82 5.34 8.86
N ALA A 58 8.50 6.49 8.90
CA ALA A 58 9.35 6.86 10.03
C ALA A 58 8.57 6.85 11.37
N GLY A 59 9.11 6.19 12.39
CA GLY A 59 8.47 6.07 13.71
C GLY A 59 7.30 5.07 13.77
N VAL A 60 7.01 4.35 12.68
CA VAL A 60 6.12 3.19 12.67
C VAL A 60 6.99 1.93 12.79
N PRO A 61 6.87 1.14 13.87
CA PRO A 61 7.59 -0.12 13.97
C PRO A 61 7.13 -1.14 12.91
N SER A 62 8.06 -1.91 12.34
CA SER A 62 7.71 -3.11 11.58
C SER A 62 6.87 -4.07 12.45
N GLY A 63 5.91 -4.76 11.85
CA GLY A 63 4.91 -5.57 12.55
C GLY A 63 3.76 -4.76 13.16
N SER A 64 3.65 -3.46 12.85
CA SER A 64 2.52 -2.63 13.28
C SER A 64 1.22 -3.04 12.60
N HIS A 65 0.12 -3.07 13.37
CA HIS A 65 -1.21 -3.34 12.83
C HIS A 65 -1.81 -2.09 12.19
N VAL A 66 -2.35 -2.25 10.99
CA VAL A 66 -3.09 -1.24 10.22
C VAL A 66 -4.36 -1.84 9.63
N TYR A 67 -5.32 -1.01 9.23
CA TYR A 67 -6.63 -1.46 8.79
C TYR A 67 -6.71 -1.61 7.26
N PHE A 68 -7.09 -2.80 6.80
CA PHE A 68 -7.28 -3.16 5.40
C PHE A 68 -8.76 -3.42 5.08
N VAL A 69 -9.15 -3.13 3.84
CA VAL A 69 -10.43 -3.56 3.24
C VAL A 69 -10.30 -3.57 1.71
N HIS A 70 -9.95 -4.72 1.13
CA HIS A 70 -9.75 -4.84 -0.32
C HIS A 70 -9.82 -6.30 -0.81
N SER A 71 -10.28 -6.51 -2.04
CA SER A 71 -10.24 -7.82 -2.73
C SER A 71 -9.07 -7.95 -3.70
N TYR A 72 -8.44 -6.83 -4.06
CA TYR A 72 -7.36 -6.76 -5.03
C TYR A 72 -6.09 -6.22 -4.40
N TYR A 73 -4.92 -6.64 -4.88
CA TYR A 73 -3.61 -6.24 -4.38
C TYR A 73 -2.73 -5.74 -5.52
N ALA A 74 -1.77 -4.86 -5.20
CA ALA A 74 -0.79 -4.40 -6.17
C ALA A 74 0.33 -5.44 -6.37
N ASP A 75 0.61 -5.74 -7.63
CA ASP A 75 1.69 -6.60 -8.09
C ASP A 75 2.66 -5.76 -8.96
N PRO A 76 3.52 -4.93 -8.33
CA PRO A 76 4.49 -4.13 -9.06
C PRO A 76 5.60 -5.01 -9.63
N VAL A 77 6.02 -4.70 -10.86
CA VAL A 77 7.15 -5.40 -11.52
C VAL A 77 8.47 -5.10 -10.81
N ASP A 78 8.69 -3.83 -10.45
CA ASP A 78 9.90 -3.39 -9.73
C ASP A 78 9.69 -3.50 -8.22
N ARG A 79 10.30 -4.50 -7.59
CA ARG A 79 10.19 -4.70 -6.14
C ARG A 79 10.84 -3.58 -5.32
N SER A 80 11.73 -2.76 -5.90
CA SER A 80 12.36 -1.64 -5.19
C SER A 80 11.37 -0.53 -4.83
N VAL A 81 10.17 -0.53 -5.41
CA VAL A 81 9.11 0.43 -5.06
C VAL A 81 8.24 -0.04 -3.90
N VAL A 82 8.42 -1.26 -3.39
CA VAL A 82 7.63 -1.79 -2.29
C VAL A 82 8.15 -1.22 -0.98
N ALA A 83 7.37 -0.33 -0.37
CA ALA A 83 7.72 0.35 0.87
C ALA A 83 7.36 -0.47 2.11
N ALA A 84 6.33 -1.32 2.01
CA ALA A 84 5.95 -2.27 3.05
C ALA A 84 5.22 -3.47 2.43
N GLU A 85 5.35 -4.62 3.07
CA GLU A 85 4.62 -5.86 2.74
C GLU A 85 3.61 -6.20 3.83
N CYS A 86 2.61 -7.01 3.49
CA CYS A 86 1.69 -7.64 4.44
C CYS A 86 1.50 -9.09 4.02
N ASP A 87 1.36 -10.00 4.99
CA ASP A 87 1.05 -11.41 4.74
C ASP A 87 -0.43 -11.67 5.03
N TYR A 88 -1.11 -12.34 4.11
CA TYR A 88 -2.52 -12.71 4.24
C TYR A 88 -2.77 -14.10 3.64
N ILE A 89 -2.98 -14.18 2.32
CA ILE A 89 -2.98 -15.44 1.55
C ILE A 89 -1.56 -15.74 1.06
N PHE A 90 -0.84 -14.67 0.75
CA PHE A 90 0.58 -14.61 0.44
C PHE A 90 1.05 -13.18 0.69
N LYS A 91 2.37 -12.98 0.69
CA LYS A 91 2.97 -11.65 0.79
C LYS A 91 2.59 -10.78 -0.40
N PHE A 92 2.06 -9.59 -0.12
CA PHE A 92 1.71 -8.59 -1.13
C PHE A 92 2.24 -7.20 -0.76
N ALA A 93 2.26 -6.29 -1.73
CA ALA A 93 2.66 -4.90 -1.50
C ALA A 93 1.58 -4.15 -0.70
N ALA A 94 1.84 -3.91 0.58
CA ALA A 94 0.96 -3.15 1.47
C ALA A 94 1.15 -1.63 1.33
N ALA A 95 2.33 -1.20 0.89
CA ALA A 95 2.61 0.17 0.52
C ALA A 95 3.62 0.23 -0.63
N LEU A 96 3.49 1.24 -1.49
CA LEU A 96 4.43 1.58 -2.54
C LEU A 96 5.04 2.95 -2.27
N GLY A 97 6.31 3.13 -2.60
CA GLY A 97 6.96 4.44 -2.50
C GLY A 97 8.28 4.53 -3.25
N LYS A 98 8.49 5.66 -3.94
CA LYS A 98 9.74 6.02 -4.61
C LYS A 98 9.81 7.54 -4.75
N GLY A 99 10.93 8.14 -4.36
CA GLY A 99 11.09 9.59 -4.39
C GLY A 99 10.02 10.30 -3.56
N ASN A 100 9.27 11.22 -4.17
CA ASN A 100 8.19 11.98 -3.57
C ASN A 100 6.82 11.26 -3.60
N VAL A 101 6.74 10.06 -4.17
CA VAL A 101 5.50 9.29 -4.24
C VAL A 101 5.43 8.30 -3.08
N PHE A 102 4.29 8.31 -2.38
CA PHE A 102 3.95 7.30 -1.39
C PHE A 102 2.47 6.94 -1.50
N ALA A 103 2.18 5.65 -1.37
CA ALA A 103 0.83 5.14 -1.35
C ALA A 103 0.71 3.88 -0.49
N SER A 104 -0.46 3.66 0.09
CA SER A 104 -0.75 2.52 0.97
C SER A 104 -2.02 1.81 0.54
N GLN A 105 -2.03 0.49 0.63
CA GLN A 105 -3.20 -0.35 0.42
C GLN A 105 -4.14 -0.30 1.63
N PHE A 106 -3.57 -0.20 2.83
CA PHE A 106 -4.31 0.03 4.06
C PHE A 106 -4.85 1.47 4.12
N HIS A 107 -5.76 1.70 5.06
CA HIS A 107 -6.38 2.98 5.32
C HIS A 107 -5.70 3.65 6.53
N PRO A 108 -4.68 4.51 6.35
CA PRO A 108 -4.01 5.17 7.47
C PRO A 108 -4.99 6.02 8.30
N GLU A 109 -6.01 6.61 7.70
CA GLU A 109 -7.06 7.36 8.41
C GLU A 109 -7.92 6.48 9.34
N LYS A 110 -7.93 5.16 9.13
CA LYS A 110 -8.61 4.16 9.98
C LYS A 110 -7.67 3.38 10.89
N SER A 111 -6.36 3.68 10.85
CA SER A 111 -5.30 2.87 11.50
C SER A 111 -4.77 3.49 12.80
N GLN A 112 -5.60 4.31 13.48
CA GLN A 112 -5.31 4.93 14.77
C GLN A 112 -3.92 5.62 14.82
N LYS A 113 -3.18 5.47 15.94
CA LYS A 113 -1.89 6.14 16.17
C LYS A 113 -0.86 5.81 15.09
N ARG A 114 -0.87 4.59 14.54
CA ARG A 114 0.07 4.18 13.48
C ARG A 114 -0.26 4.87 12.17
N GLY A 115 -1.55 4.87 11.82
CA GLY A 115 -2.04 5.60 10.66
C GLY A 115 -1.82 7.11 10.73
N LEU A 116 -2.06 7.71 11.90
CA LEU A 116 -1.82 9.13 12.14
C LEU A 116 -0.33 9.48 11.95
N ALA A 117 0.58 8.68 12.49
CA ALA A 117 2.02 8.90 12.30
C ALA A 117 2.42 8.91 10.81
N ILE A 118 1.85 7.99 10.01
CA ILE A 118 2.09 7.95 8.56
C ILE A 118 1.58 9.22 7.87
N LEU A 119 0.37 9.68 8.23
CA LEU A 119 -0.20 10.93 7.69
C LEU A 119 0.62 12.16 8.10
N GLU A 120 1.09 12.22 9.35
CA GLU A 120 1.99 13.28 9.81
C GLU A 120 3.30 13.29 9.03
N ASN A 121 3.90 12.12 8.78
CA ASN A 121 5.12 12.02 7.97
C ASN A 121 4.89 12.51 6.54
N PHE A 122 3.74 12.17 5.95
CA PHE A 122 3.35 12.67 4.63
C PHE A 122 3.25 14.20 4.61
N VAL A 123 2.52 14.79 5.56
CA VAL A 123 2.38 16.26 5.66
C VAL A 123 3.74 16.94 5.89
N LYS A 124 4.59 16.37 6.76
CA LYS A 124 5.96 16.88 6.98
C LYS A 124 6.76 16.88 5.68
N LYS A 125 6.65 15.83 4.86
CA LYS A 125 7.33 15.75 3.56
C LYS A 125 6.80 16.75 2.53
N CYS A 126 5.49 17.00 2.50
CA CYS A 126 4.92 18.05 1.64
C CYS A 126 5.39 19.45 2.06
N ASN A 127 5.53 19.69 3.37
CA ASN A 127 5.98 20.98 3.90
C ASN A 127 7.49 21.17 3.81
N SER A 128 8.26 20.09 3.78
CA SER A 128 9.71 20.13 3.63
C SER A 128 10.16 20.27 2.18
N GLY A 129 9.32 20.86 1.31
CA GLY A 129 9.55 20.96 -0.12
C GLY A 129 11.01 21.24 -0.44
N GLU A 130 11.59 20.43 -1.33
CA GLU A 130 12.91 20.69 -1.89
C GLU A 130 12.90 22.13 -2.41
N LYS A 131 13.72 22.98 -1.77
CA LYS A 131 14.32 24.11 -2.46
C LYS A 131 15.42 23.58 -3.36
#